data_AF-A0AAD4F5Z1-F1
#
_entry.id   AF-A0AAD4F5Z1-F1
#
_cell.length_a   1.000
_cell.length_b   1.000
_cell.length_c   1.000
_cell.angle_alpha   90.00
_cell.angle_beta   90.00
_cell.angle_gamma   90.00
#
_symmetry.space_group_name_H-M   'P 1'
#
loop_
_entity.id
_entity.type
_entity.pdbx_description
1 polymer ?
#
loop_
_entity_poly.entity_id
_entity_poly.type
_entity_poly.pdbx_seq_one_letter_code
_entity_poly.pdbx_strand_id
1 'polypeptide(L)'
;MQVPGDNPQLDAETTVPVLYAISIAFVSVSTIVVALRLYTRYVVVGSPGADDATIAVAQVLSIGVSIATILRKALTWECLLAAMTVYNAAQIMTKLSFLFQYRRIFQEGGYTRVICLYLIIFLAAWGITQEVLVCFSCVPISVFIPSQAAVCIDSLTVWYLTSIMNIITDFVVFMVPMPAIRALQLLRRQKILVISIFCLGFFTCAISIVRLFTLRAAINTGDPSWDNVPSAYWSIVELNCGILCASLPPLRPLMRHLGLLGMSQGARSYGYQREEGHDIKSGSFFKGRKEGGPSSAVGRQDRRSPCPMLNSLANHGFLPRSGRNVSIDQVVNGIDEALNLSPLSSRPVVELAATTSTTGNPSTFNLDDLNTHGVIEHDGSLSRSDSALGDNHSFNCAIYDTVSAFFVKKPTISIATAAKARGARINAARAANPAFVFTAREDQFSQFETALYLAVFGRGTEGEARTKWVEVMFREERLPYKEGFKRPKDVITNDDIVELAGKVAAAA
;
A
#
# COMPACT_ATOMS: atom_id res chain seq x y z
N MET A 1 -38.76 31.30 23.51
CA MET A 1 -37.36 30.86 23.65
C MET A 1 -37.04 30.94 25.13
N GLN A 2 -37.09 29.81 25.85
CA GLN A 2 -36.65 29.74 27.25
C GLN A 2 -35.13 29.62 27.29
N VAL A 3 -34.51 30.31 28.23
CA VAL A 3 -33.06 30.28 28.45
C VAL A 3 -32.71 28.93 29.11
N PRO A 4 -31.57 28.30 28.80
CA PRO A 4 -31.14 27.08 29.50
C PRO A 4 -31.13 27.33 31.02
N GLY A 5 -31.82 26.48 31.80
CA GLY A 5 -31.93 26.61 33.25
C GLY A 5 -33.29 27.03 33.82
N ASP A 6 -34.30 27.33 32.99
CA ASP A 6 -35.63 27.74 33.49
C ASP A 6 -36.53 26.56 33.95
N ASN A 7 -36.21 25.31 33.59
CA ASN A 7 -36.97 24.14 34.05
C ASN A 7 -36.08 22.87 34.17
N PRO A 8 -35.66 22.47 35.40
CA PRO A 8 -34.77 21.33 35.65
C PRO A 8 -35.28 19.99 35.12
N GLN A 9 -36.61 19.83 34.95
CA GLN A 9 -37.21 18.61 34.41
C GLN A 9 -37.03 18.50 32.89
N LEU A 10 -37.06 19.61 32.15
CA LEU A 10 -36.79 19.65 30.71
C LEU A 10 -35.29 19.55 30.40
N ASP A 11 -34.44 20.13 31.24
CA ASP A 11 -32.99 20.01 31.10
C ASP A 11 -32.50 18.56 31.31
N ALA A 12 -33.21 17.78 32.15
CA ALA A 12 -32.94 16.35 32.38
C ALA A 12 -33.31 15.45 31.19
N GLU A 13 -34.23 15.88 30.31
CA GLU A 13 -34.63 15.12 29.11
C GLU A 13 -33.69 15.38 27.91
N THR A 14 -32.74 16.31 28.01
CA THR A 14 -31.94 16.78 26.86
C THR A 14 -31.10 15.66 26.20
N THR A 15 -31.24 15.53 24.87
CA THR A 15 -30.44 14.60 24.04
C THR A 15 -29.10 15.18 23.58
N VAL A 16 -28.80 16.43 23.96
CA VAL A 16 -27.58 17.16 23.60
C VAL A 16 -26.28 16.48 24.06
N PRO A 17 -26.19 15.94 25.29
CA PRO A 17 -24.97 15.25 25.73
C PRO A 17 -24.63 14.03 24.86
N VAL A 18 -25.65 13.31 24.39
CA VAL A 18 -25.50 12.15 23.50
C VAL A 18 -24.96 12.60 22.15
N LEU A 19 -25.51 13.67 21.57
CA LEU A 19 -25.02 14.26 20.33
C LEU A 19 -23.55 14.66 20.43
N TYR A 20 -23.13 15.31 21.53
CA TYR A 20 -21.74 15.71 21.74
C TYR A 20 -20.80 14.52 21.88
N ALA A 21 -21.18 13.53 22.70
CA ALA A 21 -20.39 12.33 22.91
C ALA A 21 -20.14 11.58 21.58
N ILE A 22 -21.20 11.38 20.79
CA ILE A 22 -21.11 10.71 19.48
C ILE A 22 -20.23 11.52 18.53
N SER A 23 -20.47 12.83 18.43
CA SER A 23 -19.76 13.70 17.50
C SER A 23 -18.25 13.72 17.76
N ILE A 24 -17.86 13.92 19.02
CA ILE A 24 -16.46 13.97 19.42
C ILE A 24 -15.80 12.61 19.21
N ALA A 25 -16.45 11.52 19.63
CA ALA A 25 -15.88 10.18 19.52
C ALA A 25 -15.61 9.78 18.07
N PHE A 26 -16.61 9.87 17.19
CA PHE A 26 -16.48 9.41 15.80
C PHE A 26 -15.51 10.27 14.98
N VAL A 27 -15.54 11.60 15.15
CA VAL A 27 -14.61 12.50 14.46
C VAL A 27 -13.18 12.32 14.93
N SER A 28 -12.97 12.11 16.23
CA SER A 28 -11.62 11.88 16.76
C SER A 28 -11.03 10.60 16.18
N VAL A 29 -11.81 9.51 16.21
CA VAL A 29 -11.38 8.21 15.68
C VAL A 29 -11.14 8.29 14.16
N SER A 30 -12.03 8.91 13.39
CA SER A 30 -11.84 9.08 11.94
C SER A 30 -10.61 9.93 11.61
N THR A 31 -10.38 11.03 12.36
CA THR A 31 -9.22 11.90 12.18
C THR A 31 -7.91 11.15 12.39
N ILE A 32 -7.83 10.36 13.47
CA ILE A 32 -6.63 9.55 13.77
C ILE A 32 -6.38 8.54 12.65
N VAL A 33 -7.41 7.82 12.20
CA VAL A 33 -7.28 6.81 11.15
C VAL A 33 -6.91 7.43 9.80
N VAL A 34 -7.46 8.59 9.44
CA VAL A 34 -7.08 9.34 8.23
C VAL A 34 -5.64 9.83 8.35
N ALA A 35 -5.22 10.37 9.49
CA ALA A 35 -3.84 10.80 9.70
C ALA A 35 -2.85 9.63 9.53
N LEU A 36 -3.17 8.46 10.10
CA LEU A 36 -2.38 7.23 9.91
C LEU A 36 -2.38 6.78 8.45
N ARG A 37 -3.51 6.92 7.73
CA ARG A 37 -3.61 6.59 6.31
C ARG A 37 -2.67 7.47 5.49
N LEU A 38 -2.72 8.79 5.71
CA LEU A 38 -1.86 9.75 5.03
C LEU A 38 -0.39 9.49 5.36
N TYR A 39 -0.05 9.29 6.64
CA TYR A 39 1.31 8.91 7.03
C TYR A 39 1.79 7.64 6.31
N THR A 40 0.94 6.61 6.25
CA THR A 40 1.27 5.36 5.53
C THR A 40 1.53 5.61 4.05
N ARG A 41 0.75 6.51 3.41
CA ARG A 41 0.85 6.76 1.97
C ARG A 41 1.99 7.69 1.58
N TYR A 42 2.23 8.74 2.37
CA TYR A 42 3.26 9.72 2.10
C TYR A 42 4.64 9.28 2.61
N VAL A 43 4.71 8.58 3.74
CA VAL A 43 5.98 8.24 4.40
C VAL A 43 6.33 6.77 4.27
N VAL A 44 5.41 5.86 4.59
CA VAL A 44 5.73 4.40 4.62
C VAL A 44 5.80 3.80 3.22
N VAL A 45 4.85 4.14 2.35
CA VAL A 45 4.72 3.60 0.98
C VAL A 45 5.29 4.56 -0.06
N GLY A 46 5.33 5.86 0.22
CA GLY A 46 5.88 6.88 -0.71
C GLY A 46 5.09 7.02 -2.02
N SER A 47 3.78 6.78 -2.01
CA SER A 47 2.95 6.79 -3.22
C SER A 47 1.57 7.39 -2.93
N PRO A 48 1.43 8.72 -2.84
CA PRO A 48 0.13 9.37 -2.66
C PRO A 48 -0.73 9.27 -3.93
N GLY A 49 -2.05 9.17 -3.76
CA GLY A 49 -3.02 9.08 -4.86
C GLY A 49 -4.20 10.04 -4.73
N ALA A 50 -5.05 10.09 -5.76
CA ALA A 50 -6.29 10.87 -5.75
C ALA A 50 -7.27 10.42 -4.66
N ASP A 51 -7.22 9.13 -4.26
CA ASP A 51 -7.95 8.59 -3.12
C ASP A 51 -7.52 9.25 -1.80
N ASP A 52 -6.26 9.62 -1.65
CA ASP A 52 -5.74 10.26 -0.43
C ASP A 52 -6.10 11.75 -0.35
N ALA A 53 -6.13 12.45 -1.49
CA ALA A 53 -6.58 13.84 -1.55
C ALA A 53 -8.09 13.96 -1.26
N THR A 54 -8.91 13.13 -1.91
CA THR A 54 -10.37 13.17 -1.74
C THR A 54 -10.82 12.80 -0.33
N ILE A 55 -10.17 11.81 0.31
CA ILE A 55 -10.50 11.46 1.70
C ILE A 55 -10.05 12.53 2.71
N ALA A 56 -8.93 13.23 2.45
CA ALA A 56 -8.50 14.35 3.29
C ALA A 56 -9.49 15.51 3.22
N VAL A 57 -9.99 15.83 2.02
CA VAL A 57 -11.06 16.82 1.84
C VAL A 57 -12.34 16.38 2.57
N ALA A 58 -12.75 15.12 2.44
CA ALA A 58 -13.91 14.58 3.16
C ALA A 58 -13.76 14.71 4.68
N GLN A 59 -12.56 14.46 5.23
CA GLN A 59 -12.29 14.60 6.66
C GLN A 59 -12.42 16.06 7.13
N VAL A 60 -11.88 17.02 6.38
CA VAL A 60 -11.99 18.45 6.71
C VAL A 60 -13.46 18.88 6.73
N LEU A 61 -14.24 18.44 5.73
CA LEU A 61 -15.68 18.73 5.67
C LEU A 61 -16.44 18.06 6.85
N SER A 62 -16.10 16.82 7.21
CA SER A 62 -16.68 16.11 8.37
C SER A 62 -16.44 16.84 9.69
N ILE A 63 -15.22 17.37 9.89
CA ILE A 63 -14.90 18.21 11.05
C ILE A 63 -15.77 19.47 11.04
N GLY A 64 -15.94 20.12 9.88
CA GLY A 64 -16.82 21.28 9.70
C GLY A 64 -18.27 21.00 10.11
N VAL A 65 -18.86 19.91 9.61
CA VAL A 65 -20.23 19.47 9.97
C VAL A 65 -20.35 19.24 11.48
N SER A 66 -19.36 18.60 12.07
CA SER A 66 -19.37 18.24 13.49
C SER A 66 -19.26 19.48 14.39
N ILE A 67 -18.40 20.44 14.03
CA ILE A 67 -18.31 21.74 14.72
C ILE A 67 -19.62 22.51 14.59
N ALA A 68 -20.20 22.58 13.39
CA ALA A 68 -21.47 23.29 13.16
C ALA A 68 -22.62 22.70 13.99
N THR A 69 -22.63 21.37 14.13
CA THR A 69 -23.62 20.63 14.93
C THR A 69 -23.41 20.83 16.43
N ILE A 70 -22.16 20.80 16.92
CA ILE A 70 -21.83 20.98 18.34
C ILE A 70 -22.13 22.42 18.81
N LEU A 71 -21.73 23.42 18.03
CA LEU A 71 -21.93 24.83 18.37
C LEU A 71 -23.40 25.28 18.31
N ARG A 72 -24.32 24.36 17.98
CA ARG A 72 -25.77 24.62 17.81
C ARG A 72 -26.08 25.80 16.88
N LYS A 73 -25.11 26.27 16.08
CA LYS A 73 -25.36 27.28 15.04
C LYS A 73 -26.39 26.79 14.02
N ALA A 74 -26.52 25.47 13.88
CA ALA A 74 -27.57 24.77 13.13
C ALA A 74 -29.03 25.10 13.56
N LEU A 75 -29.25 25.87 14.63
CA LEU A 75 -30.59 26.33 15.01
C LEU A 75 -31.13 27.46 14.10
N THR A 76 -30.26 28.13 13.34
CA THR A 76 -30.69 29.08 12.30
C THR A 76 -30.81 28.38 10.96
N TRP A 77 -31.85 28.71 10.18
CA TRP A 77 -32.14 28.08 8.89
C TRP A 77 -30.97 28.17 7.90
N GLU A 78 -30.23 29.27 7.91
CA GLU A 78 -29.05 29.49 7.06
C GLU A 78 -27.89 28.54 7.42
N CYS A 79 -27.62 28.35 8.71
CA CYS A 79 -26.59 27.43 9.18
C CYS A 79 -26.98 25.97 8.97
N LEU A 80 -28.28 25.64 9.03
CA LEU A 80 -28.79 24.30 8.75
C LEU A 80 -28.61 23.95 7.27
N LEU A 81 -28.90 24.91 6.38
CA LEU A 81 -28.63 24.77 4.94
C LEU A 81 -27.13 24.58 4.66
N ALA A 82 -26.27 25.41 5.27
CA ALA A 82 -24.82 25.29 5.13
C ALA A 82 -24.28 23.96 5.70
N ALA A 83 -24.82 23.47 6.81
CA ALA A 83 -24.42 22.17 7.36
C ALA A 83 -24.82 21.03 6.42
N MET A 84 -26.01 21.12 5.79
CA MET A 84 -26.51 20.13 4.85
C MET A 84 -25.67 20.06 3.57
N THR A 85 -25.27 21.20 3.00
CA THR A 85 -24.39 21.25 1.81
C THR A 85 -23.00 20.70 2.12
N VAL A 86 -22.40 21.10 3.25
CA VAL A 86 -21.09 20.57 3.66
C VAL A 86 -21.15 19.06 3.91
N TYR A 87 -22.22 18.57 4.53
CA TYR A 87 -22.44 17.13 4.73
C TYR A 87 -22.54 16.37 3.40
N ASN A 88 -23.32 16.89 2.44
CA ASN A 88 -23.52 16.28 1.13
C ASN A 88 -22.21 16.24 0.32
N ALA A 89 -21.46 17.32 0.32
CA ALA A 89 -20.14 17.38 -0.28
C ALA A 89 -19.18 16.33 0.35
N ALA A 90 -19.19 16.19 1.67
CA ALA A 90 -18.35 15.22 2.37
C ALA A 90 -18.69 13.76 2.00
N GLN A 91 -19.99 13.45 1.84
CA GLN A 91 -20.46 12.14 1.37
C GLN A 91 -19.96 11.82 -0.04
N ILE A 92 -20.09 12.76 -0.98
CA ILE A 92 -19.61 12.57 -2.35
C ILE A 92 -18.09 12.37 -2.38
N MET A 93 -17.32 13.18 -1.64
CA MET A 93 -15.87 13.05 -1.56
C MET A 93 -15.44 11.69 -0.98
N THR A 94 -16.16 11.18 0.02
CA THR A 94 -15.92 9.86 0.59
C THR A 94 -16.13 8.74 -0.44
N LYS A 95 -17.21 8.81 -1.23
CA LYS A 95 -17.51 7.83 -2.30
C LYS A 95 -16.48 7.90 -3.43
N LEU A 96 -16.06 9.10 -3.83
CA LEU A 96 -15.00 9.28 -4.82
C LEU A 96 -13.67 8.66 -4.35
N SER A 97 -13.32 8.83 -3.07
CA SER A 97 -12.15 8.16 -2.47
C SER A 97 -12.21 6.64 -2.63
N PHE A 98 -13.35 6.00 -2.33
CA PHE A 98 -13.52 4.56 -2.55
C PHE A 98 -13.27 4.16 -4.01
N LEU A 99 -13.85 4.87 -4.97
CA LEU A 99 -13.72 4.53 -6.39
C LEU A 99 -12.28 4.73 -6.90
N PHE A 100 -11.61 5.82 -6.50
CA PHE A 100 -10.19 6.01 -6.81
C PHE A 100 -9.32 4.91 -6.21
N GLN A 101 -9.63 4.52 -4.97
CA GLN A 101 -8.93 3.44 -4.29
C GLN A 101 -9.16 2.08 -4.95
N TYR A 102 -10.37 1.78 -5.43
CA TYR A 102 -10.65 0.56 -6.19
C TYR A 102 -9.89 0.51 -7.51
N ARG A 103 -9.85 1.62 -8.26
CA ARG A 103 -9.04 1.70 -9.50
C ARG A 103 -7.55 1.49 -9.26
N ARG A 104 -7.08 1.86 -8.07
CA ARG A 104 -5.69 1.66 -7.65
C ARG A 104 -5.41 0.22 -7.22
N ILE A 105 -6.34 -0.42 -6.51
CA ILE A 105 -6.20 -1.82 -6.06
C ILE A 105 -6.31 -2.79 -7.24
N PHE A 106 -7.28 -2.59 -8.13
CA PHE A 106 -7.56 -3.49 -9.24
C PHE A 106 -6.91 -2.99 -10.54
N GLN A 107 -5.57 -3.05 -10.61
CA GLN A 107 -4.82 -2.59 -11.78
C GLN A 107 -5.09 -3.44 -13.04
N GLU A 108 -5.27 -4.75 -12.87
CA GLU A 108 -5.53 -5.73 -13.96
C GLU A 108 -7.03 -5.99 -14.23
N GLY A 109 -7.92 -5.46 -13.38
CA GLY A 109 -9.37 -5.69 -13.44
C GLY A 109 -10.08 -4.79 -14.45
N GLY A 110 -9.79 -4.95 -15.75
CA GLY A 110 -10.25 -4.06 -16.83
C GLY A 110 -11.71 -3.58 -16.71
N TYR A 111 -12.67 -4.48 -16.55
CA TYR A 111 -14.10 -4.16 -16.37
C TYR A 111 -14.40 -3.36 -15.09
N THR A 112 -13.85 -3.76 -13.94
CA THR A 112 -14.03 -3.06 -12.66
C THR A 112 -13.49 -1.63 -12.73
N ARG A 113 -12.34 -1.43 -13.39
CA ARG A 113 -11.73 -0.11 -13.57
C ARG A 113 -12.56 0.81 -14.46
N VAL A 114 -13.17 0.25 -15.52
CA VAL A 114 -14.09 0.97 -16.41
C VAL A 114 -15.37 1.37 -15.68
N ILE A 115 -15.97 0.46 -14.90
CA ILE A 115 -17.14 0.79 -14.06
C ILE A 115 -16.81 1.89 -13.06
N CYS A 116 -15.68 1.79 -12.37
CA CYS A 116 -15.28 2.84 -11.43
C CYS A 116 -15.13 4.20 -12.12
N LEU A 117 -14.62 4.24 -13.35
CA LEU A 117 -14.53 5.49 -14.11
C LEU A 117 -15.91 6.08 -14.41
N TYR A 118 -16.85 5.28 -14.90
CA TYR A 118 -18.22 5.74 -15.14
C TYR A 118 -18.91 6.21 -13.86
N LEU A 119 -18.73 5.48 -12.76
CA LEU A 119 -19.28 5.87 -11.46
C LEU A 119 -18.64 7.15 -10.91
N ILE A 120 -17.34 7.39 -11.13
CA ILE A 120 -16.68 8.65 -10.74
C ILE A 120 -17.33 9.83 -11.48
N ILE A 121 -17.51 9.70 -12.81
CA ILE A 121 -18.13 10.74 -13.63
C ILE A 121 -19.57 10.98 -13.18
N PHE A 122 -20.33 9.89 -12.99
CA PHE A 122 -21.71 9.96 -12.53
C PHE A 122 -21.83 10.61 -11.15
N LEU A 123 -21.03 10.20 -10.16
CA LEU A 123 -21.08 10.76 -8.80
C LEU A 123 -20.63 12.22 -8.75
N ALA A 124 -19.65 12.62 -9.56
CA ALA A 124 -19.27 14.02 -9.67
C ALA A 124 -20.40 14.87 -10.24
N ALA A 125 -21.05 14.42 -11.32
CA ALA A 125 -22.20 15.10 -11.91
C ALA A 125 -23.42 15.13 -10.96
N TRP A 126 -23.70 14.01 -10.29
CA TRP A 126 -24.75 13.92 -9.30
C TRP A 126 -24.48 14.82 -8.10
N GLY A 127 -23.25 14.86 -7.59
CA GLY A 127 -22.85 15.74 -6.49
C GLY A 127 -23.10 17.22 -6.80
N ILE A 128 -22.70 17.67 -8.00
CA ILE A 128 -22.97 19.05 -8.46
C ILE A 128 -24.49 19.30 -8.52
N THR A 129 -25.24 18.36 -9.08
CA THR A 129 -26.71 18.47 -9.19
C THR A 129 -27.37 18.54 -7.81
N GLN A 130 -26.91 17.72 -6.87
CA GLN A 130 -27.42 17.66 -5.51
C GLN A 130 -27.17 18.97 -4.76
N GLU A 131 -25.97 19.55 -4.86
CA GLU A 131 -25.67 20.86 -4.26
C GLU A 131 -26.56 21.98 -4.81
N VAL A 132 -26.74 22.01 -6.14
CA VAL A 132 -27.65 22.94 -6.81
C VAL A 132 -29.08 22.77 -6.27
N LEU A 133 -29.61 21.56 -6.27
CA LEU A 133 -30.97 21.28 -5.79
C LEU A 133 -31.18 21.70 -4.33
N VAL A 134 -30.22 21.42 -3.45
CA VAL A 134 -30.30 21.79 -2.04
C VAL A 134 -30.26 23.32 -1.88
N CYS A 135 -29.39 24.02 -2.60
CA CYS A 135 -29.32 25.47 -2.55
C CYS A 135 -30.61 26.15 -3.05
N PHE A 136 -31.23 25.62 -4.13
CA PHE A 136 -32.47 26.16 -4.69
C PHE A 136 -33.75 25.67 -3.98
N SER A 137 -33.67 24.63 -3.14
CA SER A 137 -34.82 24.13 -2.37
C SER A 137 -35.29 25.08 -1.25
N CYS A 138 -34.48 26.09 -0.93
CA CYS A 138 -34.74 27.04 0.16
C CYS A 138 -34.61 28.52 -0.23
N VAL A 139 -34.16 28.84 -1.45
CA VAL A 139 -34.21 30.21 -1.98
C VAL A 139 -35.45 30.31 -2.86
N PRO A 140 -36.46 31.10 -2.48
CA PRO A 140 -37.65 31.22 -3.32
C PRO A 140 -37.22 31.81 -4.66
N ILE A 141 -37.58 31.12 -5.75
CA ILE A 141 -37.30 31.53 -7.14
C ILE A 141 -37.77 32.97 -7.39
N SER A 142 -38.73 33.44 -6.57
CA SER A 142 -39.24 34.81 -6.47
C SER A 142 -38.17 35.90 -6.34
N VAL A 143 -36.99 35.60 -5.77
CA VAL A 143 -35.89 36.58 -5.62
C VAL A 143 -35.23 36.89 -6.96
N PHE A 144 -35.19 35.92 -7.87
CA PHE A 144 -34.59 36.06 -9.19
C PHE A 144 -35.63 36.33 -10.28
N ILE A 145 -36.84 35.79 -10.12
CA ILE A 145 -37.95 35.93 -11.07
C ILE A 145 -39.24 36.25 -10.28
N PRO A 146 -39.60 37.54 -10.12
CA PRO A 146 -40.76 37.97 -9.35
C PRO A 146 -42.09 37.39 -9.85
N SER A 147 -42.19 37.02 -11.13
CA SER A 147 -43.39 36.44 -11.75
C SER A 147 -43.66 34.97 -11.35
N GLN A 148 -42.74 34.32 -10.64
CA GLN A 148 -42.85 32.93 -10.19
C GLN A 148 -42.87 32.81 -8.65
N ALA A 149 -43.42 33.82 -7.96
CA ALA A 149 -43.38 33.91 -6.51
C ALA A 149 -44.08 32.76 -5.75
N ALA A 150 -44.98 32.03 -6.40
CA ALA A 150 -45.74 30.94 -5.83
C ALA A 150 -45.15 29.53 -6.08
N VAL A 151 -44.06 29.43 -6.86
CA VAL A 151 -43.47 28.13 -7.25
C VAL A 151 -42.14 27.95 -6.54
N CYS A 152 -42.16 27.25 -5.42
CA CYS A 152 -40.96 26.73 -4.77
C CYS A 152 -40.77 25.27 -5.14
N ILE A 153 -39.51 24.83 -5.25
CA ILE A 153 -39.22 23.39 -5.29
C ILE A 153 -39.52 22.85 -3.90
N ASP A 154 -40.40 21.85 -3.83
CA ASP A 154 -40.76 21.23 -2.56
C ASP A 154 -39.52 20.63 -1.88
N SER A 155 -39.12 21.22 -0.75
CA SER A 155 -37.92 20.84 -0.01
C SER A 155 -37.99 19.37 0.45
N LEU A 156 -39.19 18.88 0.75
CA LEU A 156 -39.43 17.49 1.10
C LEU A 156 -39.03 16.56 -0.06
N THR A 157 -39.51 16.84 -1.26
CA THR A 157 -39.15 16.09 -2.47
C THR A 157 -37.64 16.11 -2.73
N VAL A 158 -36.97 17.25 -2.57
CA VAL A 158 -35.51 17.36 -2.76
C VAL A 158 -34.75 16.53 -1.73
N TRP A 159 -35.16 16.56 -0.47
CA TRP A 159 -34.49 15.82 0.60
C TRP A 159 -34.71 14.30 0.47
N TYR A 160 -35.90 13.86 0.05
CA TYR A 160 -36.15 12.45 -0.28
C TYR A 160 -35.32 11.98 -1.46
N LEU A 161 -35.30 12.72 -2.57
CA LEU A 161 -34.51 12.38 -3.75
C LEU A 161 -33.02 12.27 -3.39
N THR A 162 -32.50 13.24 -2.64
CA THR A 162 -31.12 13.25 -2.17
C THR A 162 -30.80 12.05 -1.29
N SER A 163 -31.67 11.74 -0.33
CA SER A 163 -31.47 10.62 0.61
C SER A 163 -31.54 9.26 -0.10
N ILE A 164 -32.52 9.06 -1.00
CA ILE A 164 -32.67 7.82 -1.78
C ILE A 164 -31.47 7.62 -2.70
N MET A 165 -31.05 8.66 -3.42
CA MET A 165 -29.87 8.57 -4.30
C MET A 165 -28.58 8.33 -3.52
N ASN A 166 -28.43 8.89 -2.33
CA ASN A 166 -27.32 8.56 -1.44
C ASN A 166 -27.31 7.08 -1.05
N ILE A 167 -28.45 6.52 -0.64
CA ILE A 167 -28.59 5.09 -0.31
C ILE A 167 -28.24 4.22 -1.53
N ILE A 168 -28.81 4.52 -2.70
CA ILE A 168 -28.56 3.75 -3.93
C ILE A 168 -27.07 3.78 -4.27
N THR A 169 -26.46 4.95 -4.24
CA THR A 169 -25.04 5.10 -4.57
C THR A 169 -24.12 4.42 -3.55
N ASP A 170 -24.48 4.38 -2.27
CA ASP A 170 -23.74 3.60 -1.25
C ASP A 170 -23.71 2.12 -1.63
N PHE A 171 -24.88 1.53 -1.92
CA PHE A 171 -24.97 0.12 -2.32
C PHE A 171 -24.18 -0.17 -3.59
N VAL A 172 -24.31 0.68 -4.61
CA VAL A 172 -23.59 0.50 -5.89
C VAL A 172 -22.08 0.53 -5.65
N VAL A 173 -21.56 1.52 -4.91
CA VAL A 173 -20.13 1.64 -4.63
C VAL A 173 -19.60 0.43 -3.87
N PHE A 174 -20.32 -0.07 -2.86
CA PHE A 174 -19.88 -1.26 -2.12
C PHE A 174 -20.00 -2.57 -2.92
N MET A 175 -20.93 -2.67 -3.88
CA MET A 175 -21.07 -3.86 -4.74
C MET A 175 -19.97 -3.99 -5.79
N VAL A 176 -19.41 -2.89 -6.29
CA VAL A 176 -18.37 -2.86 -7.33
C VAL A 176 -17.21 -3.84 -7.10
N PRO A 177 -16.56 -3.88 -5.92
CA PRO A 177 -15.43 -4.77 -5.69
C PRO A 177 -15.83 -6.23 -5.42
N MET A 178 -17.11 -6.56 -5.20
CA MET A 178 -17.50 -7.92 -4.78
C MET A 178 -17.23 -9.02 -5.83
N PRO A 179 -17.53 -8.84 -7.12
CA PRO A 179 -17.18 -9.83 -8.13
C PRO A 179 -15.67 -10.09 -8.18
N ALA A 180 -14.87 -9.02 -8.11
CA ALA A 180 -13.41 -9.10 -8.11
C ALA A 180 -12.87 -9.82 -6.85
N ILE A 181 -13.47 -9.57 -5.68
CA ILE A 181 -13.07 -10.21 -4.42
C ILE A 181 -13.50 -11.68 -4.37
N ARG A 182 -14.63 -12.05 -4.97
CA ARG A 182 -15.07 -13.46 -5.05
C ARG A 182 -14.13 -14.29 -5.91
N ALA A 183 -13.57 -13.70 -6.96
CA ALA A 183 -12.54 -14.33 -7.79
C ALA A 183 -11.17 -14.40 -7.08
N LEU A 184 -10.91 -13.47 -6.15
CA LEU A 184 -9.66 -13.42 -5.40
C LEU A 184 -9.62 -14.49 -4.29
N GLN A 185 -8.80 -15.53 -4.48
CA GLN A 185 -8.43 -16.41 -3.40
C GLN A 185 -7.62 -15.58 -2.39
N LEU A 186 -8.05 -15.47 -1.14
CA LEU A 186 -7.36 -14.73 -0.07
C LEU A 186 -7.18 -15.64 1.15
N LEU A 187 -6.03 -15.54 1.83
CA LEU A 187 -5.81 -16.23 3.12
C LEU A 187 -6.88 -15.81 4.13
N ARG A 188 -7.41 -16.77 4.92
CA ARG A 188 -8.56 -16.57 5.83
C ARG A 188 -8.47 -15.30 6.71
N ARG A 189 -7.28 -14.95 7.21
CA ARG A 189 -7.06 -13.74 8.02
C ARG A 189 -7.17 -12.43 7.22
N GLN A 190 -6.65 -12.42 5.99
CA GLN A 190 -6.80 -11.27 5.07
C GLN A 190 -8.25 -11.18 4.58
N LYS A 191 -8.89 -12.33 4.36
CA LYS A 191 -10.31 -12.43 4.04
C LYS A 191 -11.18 -11.88 5.18
N ILE A 192 -10.85 -12.16 6.45
CA ILE A 192 -11.55 -11.58 7.62
C ILE A 192 -11.40 -10.05 7.63
N LEU A 193 -10.20 -9.50 7.42
CA LEU A 193 -9.98 -8.05 7.39
C LEU A 193 -10.73 -7.37 6.23
N VAL A 194 -10.74 -8.00 5.05
CA VAL A 194 -11.53 -7.52 3.92
C VAL A 194 -13.02 -7.59 4.24
N ILE A 195 -13.51 -8.73 4.74
CA ILE A 195 -14.91 -8.91 5.17
C ILE A 195 -15.29 -7.87 6.23
N SER A 196 -14.44 -7.57 7.22
CA SER A 196 -14.76 -6.57 8.24
C SER A 196 -14.90 -5.17 7.66
N ILE A 197 -14.10 -4.80 6.66
CA ILE A 197 -14.23 -3.53 5.94
C ILE A 197 -15.54 -3.51 5.14
N PHE A 198 -15.91 -4.61 4.48
CA PHE A 198 -17.20 -4.71 3.78
C PHE A 198 -18.40 -4.68 4.72
N CYS A 199 -18.33 -5.34 5.87
CA CYS A 199 -19.37 -5.28 6.90
C CYS A 199 -19.54 -3.85 7.42
N LEU A 200 -18.44 -3.13 7.64
CA LEU A 200 -18.49 -1.71 8.01
C LEU A 200 -19.12 -0.87 6.90
N GLY A 201 -18.84 -1.17 5.63
CA GLY A 201 -19.47 -0.52 4.48
C GLY A 201 -20.99 -0.76 4.41
N PHE A 202 -21.44 -2.01 4.53
CA PHE A 202 -22.88 -2.30 4.59
C PHE A 202 -23.57 -1.73 5.83
N PHE A 203 -22.86 -1.63 6.94
CA PHE A 203 -23.35 -0.96 8.13
C PHE A 203 -23.61 0.52 7.86
N THR A 204 -22.76 1.20 7.07
CA THR A 204 -23.06 2.58 6.64
C THR A 204 -24.35 2.68 5.83
N CYS A 205 -24.60 1.75 4.90
CA CYS A 205 -25.87 1.72 4.15
C CYS A 205 -27.10 1.57 5.07
N ALA A 206 -26.98 0.77 6.14
CA ALA A 206 -28.07 0.59 7.10
C ALA A 206 -28.34 1.89 7.88
N ILE A 207 -27.29 2.64 8.25
CA ILE A 207 -27.43 3.95 8.88
C ILE A 207 -28.12 4.94 7.92
N SER A 208 -27.77 4.93 6.63
CA SER A 208 -28.41 5.77 5.61
C SER A 208 -29.93 5.54 5.55
N ILE A 209 -30.39 4.29 5.74
CA ILE A 209 -31.81 3.93 5.80
C ILE A 209 -32.46 4.43 7.10
N VAL A 210 -31.81 4.24 8.25
CA VAL A 210 -32.33 4.76 9.54
C VAL A 210 -32.52 6.27 9.48
N ARG A 211 -31.56 6.98 8.89
CA ARG A 211 -31.62 8.43 8.72
C ARG A 211 -32.81 8.87 7.88
N LEU A 212 -33.17 8.12 6.84
CA LEU A 212 -34.36 8.42 6.02
C LEU A 212 -35.64 8.41 6.88
N PHE A 213 -35.76 7.49 7.84
CA PHE A 213 -36.89 7.43 8.76
C PHE A 213 -36.86 8.54 9.80
N THR A 214 -35.69 8.88 10.37
CA THR A 214 -35.58 9.99 11.32
C THR A 214 -35.83 11.34 10.66
N LEU A 215 -35.40 11.51 9.41
CA LEU A 215 -35.71 12.69 8.60
C LEU A 215 -37.21 12.81 8.35
N ARG A 216 -37.88 11.70 8.02
CA ARG A 216 -39.35 11.68 7.90
C ARG A 216 -40.03 12.07 9.20
N ALA A 217 -39.53 11.60 10.35
CA ALA A 217 -40.07 11.98 11.65
C ALA A 217 -39.88 13.48 11.91
N ALA A 218 -38.67 14.02 11.71
CA ALA A 218 -38.35 15.43 11.95
C ALA A 218 -39.17 16.44 11.12
N ILE A 219 -39.68 16.03 9.96
CA ILE A 219 -40.47 16.91 9.08
C ILE A 219 -41.96 16.88 9.43
N ASN A 220 -42.45 15.78 10.02
CA ASN A 220 -43.87 15.58 10.29
C ASN A 220 -44.26 15.92 11.74
N THR A 221 -43.36 16.56 12.51
CA THR A 221 -43.58 16.85 13.93
C THR A 221 -43.69 18.35 14.23
N GLY A 222 -44.26 18.67 15.39
CA GLY A 222 -44.47 20.04 15.84
C GLY A 222 -43.24 20.71 16.45
N ASP A 223 -42.18 19.95 16.79
CA ASP A 223 -40.91 20.49 17.32
C ASP A 223 -39.69 19.95 16.52
N PRO A 224 -39.35 20.61 15.39
CA PRO A 224 -38.18 20.27 14.60
C PRO A 224 -36.86 20.38 15.35
N SER A 225 -36.78 21.16 16.45
CA SER A 225 -35.53 21.32 17.20
C SER A 225 -35.21 20.08 18.02
N TRP A 226 -36.22 19.35 18.47
CA TRP A 226 -36.08 18.10 19.19
C TRP A 226 -35.87 16.91 18.24
N ASP A 227 -36.73 16.79 17.22
CA ASP A 227 -36.77 15.62 16.35
C ASP A 227 -35.65 15.59 15.29
N ASN A 228 -34.98 16.71 15.04
CA ASN A 228 -33.83 16.78 14.15
C ASN A 228 -32.52 16.31 14.81
N VAL A 229 -32.44 16.25 16.15
CA VAL A 229 -31.23 15.78 16.86
C VAL A 229 -30.86 14.34 16.47
N PRO A 230 -31.81 13.39 16.39
CA PRO A 230 -31.61 12.09 15.78
C PRO A 230 -30.99 12.10 14.39
N SER A 231 -31.54 12.91 13.50
CA SER A 231 -31.03 13.05 12.13
C SER A 231 -29.58 13.55 12.11
N ALA A 232 -29.25 14.51 12.99
CA ALA A 232 -27.93 15.10 13.08
C ALA A 232 -26.86 14.11 13.56
N TYR A 233 -27.08 13.39 14.66
CA TYR A 233 -26.06 12.43 15.12
C TYR A 233 -25.93 11.24 14.16
N TRP A 234 -27.02 10.76 13.54
CA TRP A 234 -26.93 9.69 12.54
C TRP A 234 -26.13 10.12 11.31
N SER A 235 -26.26 11.37 10.88
CA SER A 235 -25.48 11.93 9.77
C SER A 235 -23.97 11.96 10.08
N ILE A 236 -23.61 12.26 11.33
CA ILE A 236 -22.21 12.25 11.78
C ILE A 236 -21.66 10.82 11.84
N VAL A 237 -22.44 9.87 12.36
CA VAL A 237 -22.05 8.45 12.43
C VAL A 237 -21.88 7.88 11.02
N GLU A 238 -22.82 8.14 10.11
CA GLU A 238 -22.76 7.70 8.71
C GLU A 238 -21.50 8.21 8.01
N LEU A 239 -21.24 9.52 8.08
CA LEU A 239 -20.12 10.16 7.42
C LEU A 239 -18.76 9.64 7.94
N ASN A 240 -18.60 9.58 9.26
CA ASN A 240 -17.35 9.14 9.87
C ASN A 240 -17.12 7.63 9.70
N CYS A 241 -18.16 6.80 9.73
CA CYS A 241 -18.05 5.37 9.40
C CYS A 241 -17.62 5.16 7.95
N GLY A 242 -18.15 5.96 7.02
CA GLY A 242 -17.75 5.91 5.60
C GLY A 242 -16.27 6.26 5.43
N ILE A 243 -15.82 7.35 6.07
CA ILE A 243 -14.41 7.78 6.04
C ILE A 243 -13.48 6.74 6.68
N LEU A 244 -13.88 6.16 7.80
CA LEU A 244 -13.16 5.07 8.46
C LEU A 244 -13.02 3.87 7.52
N CYS A 245 -14.13 3.41 6.95
CA CYS A 245 -14.16 2.28 6.03
C CYS A 245 -13.25 2.51 4.81
N ALA A 246 -13.24 3.71 4.23
CA ALA A 246 -12.33 4.06 3.14
C ALA A 246 -10.86 4.04 3.59
N SER A 247 -10.58 4.45 4.83
CA SER A 247 -9.22 4.66 5.34
C SER A 247 -8.54 3.41 5.90
N LEU A 248 -9.29 2.32 6.14
CA LEU A 248 -8.73 1.06 6.68
C LEU A 248 -7.84 0.27 5.68
N PRO A 249 -8.21 0.05 4.41
CA PRO A 249 -7.40 -0.78 3.51
C PRO A 249 -5.94 -0.34 3.32
N PRO A 250 -5.61 0.98 3.20
CA PRO A 250 -4.24 1.44 3.02
C PRO A 250 -3.35 1.31 4.25
N LEU A 251 -3.92 1.11 5.45
CA LEU A 251 -3.18 0.97 6.71
C LEU A 251 -2.51 -0.39 6.85
N ARG A 252 -2.87 -1.35 5.99
CA ARG A 252 -2.34 -2.72 6.03
C ARG A 252 -0.80 -2.82 6.09
N PRO A 253 -0.01 -2.03 5.33
CA PRO A 253 1.45 -2.03 5.44
C PRO A 253 1.95 -1.48 6.79
N LEU A 254 1.31 -0.44 7.32
CA LEU A 254 1.66 0.13 8.62
C LEU A 254 1.35 -0.82 9.78
N MET A 255 0.19 -1.50 9.73
CA MET A 255 -0.18 -2.52 10.73
C MET A 255 0.79 -3.72 10.75
N ARG A 256 1.44 -4.00 9.61
CA ARG A 256 2.54 -4.98 9.53
C ARG A 256 3.82 -4.44 10.15
N HIS A 257 4.15 -3.16 9.89
CA HIS A 257 5.36 -2.52 10.42
C HIS A 257 5.34 -2.36 11.94
N LEU A 258 4.18 -2.07 12.53
CA LEU A 258 4.01 -1.87 13.98
C LEU A 258 3.89 -3.17 14.80
N GLY A 259 3.91 -4.35 14.16
CA GLY A 259 3.70 -5.64 14.85
C GLY A 259 2.33 -5.82 15.52
N LEU A 260 1.41 -4.84 15.40
CA LEU A 260 0.06 -4.84 15.97
C LEU A 260 -0.84 -5.92 15.37
N LEU A 261 -0.54 -6.33 14.13
CA LEU A 261 -0.97 -7.61 13.61
C LEU A 261 0.02 -8.65 14.14
N GLY A 262 -0.31 -9.32 15.24
CA GLY A 262 0.36 -10.54 15.72
C GLY A 262 0.21 -11.69 14.72
N MET A 263 0.63 -11.48 13.49
CA MET A 263 0.63 -12.42 12.39
C MET A 263 1.95 -13.17 12.43
N SER A 264 2.00 -14.22 13.24
CA SER A 264 2.79 -15.39 12.83
C SER A 264 2.33 -15.79 11.42
N GLN A 265 3.30 -15.88 10.51
CA GLN A 265 3.10 -16.22 9.11
C GLN A 265 2.46 -17.61 9.02
N GLY A 266 1.14 -17.63 8.80
CA GLY A 266 0.47 -18.83 8.30
C GLY A 266 0.78 -18.94 6.82
N ALA A 267 1.89 -19.58 6.49
CA ALA A 267 2.20 -20.04 5.15
C ALA A 267 0.98 -20.81 4.59
N ARG A 268 0.40 -20.33 3.49
CA ARG A 268 -0.35 -21.17 2.58
C ARG A 268 0.30 -21.02 1.22
N SER A 269 1.01 -22.07 0.85
CA SER A 269 1.36 -22.49 -0.50
C SER A 269 0.26 -22.07 -1.48
N TYR A 270 0.47 -20.98 -2.21
CA TYR A 270 -0.25 -20.78 -3.46
C TYR A 270 0.36 -21.77 -4.44
N GLY A 271 -0.42 -22.80 -4.78
CA GLY A 271 -0.15 -23.58 -5.97
C GLY A 271 -0.21 -22.62 -7.16
N TYR A 272 0.97 -22.34 -7.72
CA TYR A 272 1.09 -21.73 -9.03
C TYR A 272 0.52 -22.73 -10.04
N GLN A 273 -0.75 -22.55 -10.43
CA GLN A 273 -1.24 -23.13 -11.67
C GLN A 273 -0.67 -22.29 -12.80
N ARG A 274 0.19 -22.94 -13.57
CA ARG A 274 0.75 -22.45 -14.83
C ARG A 274 -0.40 -22.32 -15.83
N GLU A 275 -1.00 -21.14 -15.93
CA GLU A 275 -1.94 -20.84 -17.01
C GLU A 275 -1.13 -20.69 -18.31
N GLU A 276 -1.24 -21.71 -19.16
CA GLU A 276 -0.92 -21.59 -20.58
C GLU A 276 -1.96 -20.66 -21.22
N GLY A 277 -1.59 -19.40 -21.53
CA GLY A 277 -2.49 -18.57 -22.35
C GLY A 277 -2.38 -17.06 -22.26
N HIS A 278 -1.20 -16.46 -22.41
CA HIS A 278 -1.04 -15.23 -23.20
C HIS A 278 0.44 -15.01 -23.51
N ASP A 279 0.79 -15.27 -24.76
CA ASP A 279 2.14 -15.27 -25.29
C ASP A 279 2.65 -13.82 -25.46
N ILE A 280 3.00 -13.17 -24.34
CA ILE A 280 3.92 -12.04 -24.37
C ILE A 280 5.31 -12.66 -24.51
N LYS A 281 6.02 -12.29 -25.58
CA LYS A 281 7.27 -12.85 -26.15
C LYS A 281 8.50 -12.96 -25.21
N SER A 282 8.37 -13.33 -23.94
CA SER A 282 9.49 -13.64 -23.03
C SER A 282 9.96 -15.10 -23.14
N GLY A 283 9.13 -16.01 -23.66
CA GLY A 283 9.46 -17.43 -23.80
C GLY A 283 10.58 -17.74 -24.79
N SER A 284 10.97 -16.79 -25.66
CA SER A 284 12.06 -16.97 -26.64
C SER A 284 13.45 -16.84 -26.01
N PHE A 285 13.65 -15.94 -25.04
CA PHE A 285 14.99 -15.64 -24.52
C PHE A 285 15.60 -16.81 -23.72
N PHE A 286 14.75 -17.58 -23.04
CA PHE A 286 15.15 -18.66 -22.14
C PHE A 286 15.04 -20.06 -22.76
N LYS A 287 14.43 -20.19 -23.96
CA LYS A 287 14.17 -21.47 -24.61
C LYS A 287 15.49 -22.20 -24.93
N GLY A 288 15.85 -23.17 -24.10
CA GLY A 288 17.00 -24.05 -24.31
C GLY A 288 18.13 -23.94 -23.29
N ARG A 289 18.04 -23.05 -22.28
CA ARG A 289 19.01 -23.03 -21.18
C ARG A 289 18.67 -24.12 -20.17
N LYS A 290 19.59 -25.07 -19.98
CA LYS A 290 19.44 -26.16 -19.01
C LYS A 290 20.20 -25.81 -17.74
N GLU A 291 19.64 -26.21 -16.58
CA GLU A 291 20.36 -26.24 -15.31
C GLU A 291 21.72 -26.95 -15.50
N GLY A 292 22.82 -26.33 -15.04
CA GLY A 292 24.18 -26.83 -15.26
C GLY A 292 24.88 -26.32 -16.53
N GLY A 293 24.30 -25.38 -17.28
CA GLY A 293 24.96 -24.74 -18.43
C GLY A 293 26.27 -24.03 -18.06
N PRO A 294 27.29 -24.03 -18.93
CA PRO A 294 28.60 -23.45 -18.64
C PRO A 294 28.53 -21.92 -18.47
N SER A 295 29.21 -21.41 -17.44
CA SER A 295 29.54 -19.97 -17.37
C SER A 295 30.50 -19.62 -18.51
N SER A 296 30.37 -18.41 -19.06
CA SER A 296 31.25 -17.92 -20.12
C SER A 296 32.02 -16.70 -19.66
N ALA A 297 33.20 -16.51 -20.26
CA ALA A 297 34.05 -15.35 -19.98
C ALA A 297 33.31 -14.05 -20.26
N VAL A 298 33.52 -13.06 -19.39
CA VAL A 298 32.98 -11.71 -19.54
C VAL A 298 33.75 -10.99 -20.66
N GLY A 299 33.03 -10.54 -21.68
CA GLY A 299 33.62 -9.77 -22.77
C GLY A 299 34.00 -8.36 -22.30
N ARG A 300 35.01 -7.74 -22.92
CA ARG A 300 35.48 -6.38 -22.59
C ARG A 300 34.38 -5.32 -22.66
N GLN A 301 33.36 -5.54 -23.49
CA GLN A 301 32.25 -4.61 -23.61
C GLN A 301 31.11 -4.92 -22.64
N ASP A 302 31.04 -6.09 -22.01
CA ASP A 302 29.89 -6.46 -21.16
C ASP A 302 29.82 -5.58 -19.90
N ARG A 303 28.60 -5.22 -19.46
CA ARG A 303 28.37 -4.50 -18.19
C ARG A 303 28.08 -5.48 -17.07
N ARG A 304 28.57 -5.19 -15.86
CA ARG A 304 28.30 -5.94 -14.63
C ARG A 304 27.96 -4.96 -13.50
N SER A 305 27.29 -5.50 -12.50
CA SER A 305 26.70 -4.78 -11.37
C SER A 305 27.53 -4.98 -10.08
N PRO A 306 27.22 -4.29 -8.95
CA PRO A 306 27.79 -4.65 -7.66
C PRO A 306 27.19 -5.95 -7.09
N CYS A 307 26.12 -6.49 -7.70
CA CYS A 307 25.46 -7.71 -7.25
C CYS A 307 26.12 -8.96 -7.86
N PRO A 308 26.82 -9.78 -7.07
CA PRO A 308 27.51 -10.96 -7.59
C PRO A 308 26.55 -12.03 -8.13
N MET A 309 25.31 -12.08 -7.60
CA MET A 309 24.29 -13.00 -8.10
C MET A 309 23.80 -12.59 -9.49
N LEU A 310 23.44 -11.31 -9.72
CA LEU A 310 23.03 -10.86 -11.06
C LEU A 310 24.15 -11.04 -12.09
N ASN A 311 25.40 -10.80 -11.69
CA ASN A 311 26.56 -11.07 -12.54
C ASN A 311 26.68 -12.56 -12.87
N SER A 312 26.45 -13.44 -11.90
CA SER A 312 26.37 -14.90 -12.12
C SER A 312 25.29 -15.26 -13.11
N LEU A 313 24.09 -14.69 -12.98
CA LEU A 313 22.99 -14.94 -13.91
C LEU A 313 23.33 -14.46 -15.32
N ALA A 314 23.94 -13.29 -15.48
CA ALA A 314 24.42 -12.82 -16.77
C ALA A 314 25.51 -13.73 -17.36
N ASN A 315 26.47 -14.19 -16.56
CA ASN A 315 27.56 -15.08 -16.99
C ASN A 315 27.05 -16.46 -17.45
N HIS A 316 25.99 -16.97 -16.81
CA HIS A 316 25.29 -18.18 -17.23
C HIS A 316 24.27 -17.94 -18.34
N GLY A 317 24.00 -16.69 -18.68
CA GLY A 317 23.04 -16.30 -19.70
C GLY A 317 21.60 -16.21 -19.21
N PHE A 318 21.27 -16.46 -17.95
CA PHE A 318 19.91 -16.18 -17.43
C PHE A 318 19.51 -14.70 -17.59
N LEU A 319 20.47 -13.80 -17.79
CA LEU A 319 20.24 -12.42 -18.25
C LEU A 319 20.93 -12.21 -19.60
N PRO A 320 20.60 -11.13 -20.35
CA PRO A 320 21.43 -10.70 -21.48
C PRO A 320 22.90 -10.63 -21.06
N ARG A 321 23.75 -11.45 -21.69
CA ARG A 321 25.17 -11.60 -21.30
C ARG A 321 25.94 -10.28 -21.36
N SER A 322 25.53 -9.41 -22.27
CA SER A 322 26.08 -8.05 -22.42
C SER A 322 25.82 -7.15 -21.22
N GLY A 323 24.87 -7.52 -20.33
CA GLY A 323 24.42 -6.70 -19.22
C GLY A 323 23.76 -5.39 -19.64
N ARG A 324 23.31 -5.28 -20.90
CA ARG A 324 22.70 -4.05 -21.45
C ARG A 324 21.24 -4.22 -21.75
N ASN A 325 20.49 -3.13 -21.58
CA ASN A 325 19.06 -3.07 -21.90
C ASN A 325 18.28 -4.25 -21.32
N VAL A 326 18.62 -4.65 -20.10
CA VAL A 326 17.99 -5.78 -19.43
C VAL A 326 16.64 -5.31 -18.91
N SER A 327 15.55 -5.99 -19.29
CA SER A 327 14.22 -5.64 -18.80
C SER A 327 13.97 -6.15 -17.40
N ILE A 328 13.05 -5.49 -16.68
CA ILE A 328 12.60 -5.94 -15.35
C ILE A 328 12.14 -7.40 -15.40
N ASP A 329 11.35 -7.78 -16.40
CA ASP A 329 10.86 -9.16 -16.56
C ASP A 329 11.97 -10.15 -16.86
N GLN A 330 13.00 -9.78 -17.63
CA GLN A 330 14.16 -10.63 -17.87
C GLN A 330 14.91 -10.92 -16.57
N VAL A 331 15.06 -9.92 -15.69
CA VAL A 331 15.71 -10.12 -14.39
C VAL A 331 14.88 -10.99 -13.48
N VAL A 332 13.59 -10.69 -13.34
CA VAL A 332 12.67 -11.43 -12.47
C VAL A 332 12.56 -12.91 -12.91
N ASN A 333 12.39 -13.16 -14.21
CA ASN A 333 12.28 -14.51 -14.75
C ASN A 333 13.62 -15.25 -14.68
N GLY A 334 14.75 -14.58 -14.94
CA GLY A 334 16.07 -15.19 -14.84
C GLY A 334 16.44 -15.59 -13.41
N ILE A 335 16.04 -14.78 -12.42
CA ILE A 335 16.18 -15.09 -11.00
C ILE A 335 15.33 -16.31 -10.61
N ASP A 336 14.05 -16.36 -11.02
CA ASP A 336 13.16 -17.48 -10.72
C ASP A 336 13.66 -18.77 -11.38
N GLU A 337 14.03 -18.69 -12.66
CA GLU A 337 14.51 -19.85 -13.41
C GLU A 337 15.80 -20.42 -12.82
N ALA A 338 16.75 -19.58 -12.41
CA ALA A 338 18.03 -20.04 -11.89
C ALA A 338 18.01 -20.43 -10.40
N LEU A 339 17.22 -19.73 -9.58
CA LEU A 339 17.34 -19.77 -8.12
C LEU A 339 16.05 -20.20 -7.40
N ASN A 340 14.93 -20.34 -8.12
CA ASN A 340 13.61 -20.56 -7.52
C ASN A 340 13.20 -19.47 -6.51
N LEU A 341 13.73 -18.26 -6.68
CA LEU A 341 13.36 -17.10 -5.86
C LEU A 341 12.11 -16.46 -6.45
N SER A 342 11.05 -16.38 -5.65
CA SER A 342 9.73 -15.95 -6.11
C SER A 342 9.78 -14.58 -6.81
N PRO A 343 9.09 -14.43 -7.96
CA PRO A 343 8.91 -13.15 -8.62
C PRO A 343 8.35 -12.05 -7.71
N LEU A 344 7.52 -12.42 -6.73
CA LEU A 344 6.96 -11.48 -5.75
C LEU A 344 8.02 -10.90 -4.81
N SER A 345 9.13 -11.63 -4.60
CA SER A 345 10.26 -11.18 -3.78
C SER A 345 11.22 -10.32 -4.60
N SER A 346 11.54 -10.74 -5.83
CA SER A 346 12.56 -10.09 -6.65
C SER A 346 12.06 -8.83 -7.35
N ARG A 347 10.80 -8.79 -7.81
CA ARG A 347 10.27 -7.69 -8.62
C ARG A 347 10.36 -6.30 -7.94
N PRO A 348 9.97 -6.10 -6.67
CA PRO A 348 10.08 -4.78 -6.04
C PRO A 348 11.51 -4.24 -5.99
N VAL A 349 12.49 -5.12 -5.75
CA VAL A 349 13.91 -4.73 -5.72
C VAL A 349 14.43 -4.42 -7.13
N VAL A 350 13.99 -5.18 -8.13
CA VAL A 350 14.34 -4.93 -9.54
C VAL A 350 13.69 -3.64 -10.07
N GLU A 351 12.45 -3.33 -9.66
CA GLU A 351 11.78 -2.06 -9.99
C GLU A 351 12.49 -0.88 -9.35
N LEU A 352 12.95 -1.02 -8.10
CA LEU A 352 13.81 -0.02 -7.46
C LEU A 352 15.14 0.14 -8.22
N ALA A 353 15.75 -0.96 -8.67
CA ALA A 353 16.97 -0.91 -9.47
C ALA A 353 16.75 -0.19 -10.81
N ALA A 354 15.59 -0.37 -11.45
CA ALA A 354 15.24 0.30 -12.70
C ALA A 354 15.15 1.83 -12.56
N THR A 355 15.03 2.38 -11.35
CA THR A 355 15.07 3.84 -11.13
C THR A 355 16.44 4.47 -11.40
N THR A 356 17.52 3.66 -11.46
CA THR A 356 18.87 4.14 -11.81
C THR A 356 19.15 4.07 -13.31
N SER A 357 18.17 3.65 -14.11
CA SER A 357 18.34 3.37 -15.53
C SER A 357 18.89 4.53 -16.34
N THR A 358 19.91 4.26 -17.15
CA THR A 358 20.45 5.20 -18.15
C THR A 358 20.06 4.84 -19.59
N THR A 359 19.14 3.89 -19.79
CA THR A 359 18.78 3.40 -21.14
C THR A 359 17.80 4.31 -21.89
N GLY A 360 17.17 5.26 -21.17
CA GLY A 360 16.07 6.07 -21.69
C GLY A 360 14.73 5.34 -21.79
N ASN A 361 14.63 4.10 -21.29
CA ASN A 361 13.41 3.30 -21.25
C ASN A 361 13.06 2.94 -19.79
N PRO A 362 11.83 3.26 -19.31
CA PRO A 362 11.45 3.00 -17.91
C PRO A 362 11.36 1.51 -17.53
N SER A 363 11.39 0.61 -18.52
CA SER A 363 11.27 -0.84 -18.31
C SER A 363 12.59 -1.60 -18.46
N THR A 364 13.70 -0.92 -18.74
CA THR A 364 15.03 -1.56 -18.92
C THR A 364 16.14 -0.77 -18.25
N PHE A 365 17.22 -1.44 -17.84
CA PHE A 365 18.43 -0.83 -17.30
C PHE A 365 19.68 -1.60 -17.75
N ASN A 366 20.86 -1.00 -17.63
CA ASN A 366 22.14 -1.70 -17.74
C ASN A 366 22.59 -2.19 -16.37
N LEU A 367 23.29 -3.32 -16.29
CA LEU A 367 23.69 -3.89 -15.00
C LEU A 367 24.60 -2.96 -14.18
N ASP A 368 25.41 -2.13 -14.83
CA ASP A 368 26.25 -1.12 -14.17
C ASP A 368 25.50 0.15 -13.75
N ASP A 369 24.24 0.33 -14.16
CA ASP A 369 23.38 1.40 -13.62
C ASP A 369 23.15 1.20 -12.10
N LEU A 370 23.26 -0.05 -11.62
CA LEU A 370 23.15 -0.40 -10.19
C LEU A 370 24.36 0.07 -9.38
N ASN A 371 25.43 0.56 -10.00
CA ASN A 371 26.57 1.16 -9.31
C ASN A 371 26.22 2.52 -8.67
N THR A 372 25.03 3.06 -8.95
CA THR A 372 24.54 4.32 -8.40
C THR A 372 24.41 4.23 -6.87
N HIS A 373 25.30 4.94 -6.18
CA HIS A 373 25.37 4.96 -4.72
C HIS A 373 24.11 5.55 -4.08
N GLY A 374 23.61 4.90 -3.01
CA GLY A 374 22.49 5.38 -2.20
C GLY A 374 21.09 4.99 -2.70
N VAL A 375 20.98 4.20 -3.77
CA VAL A 375 19.68 3.65 -4.23
C VAL A 375 19.50 2.21 -3.74
N ILE A 376 20.42 1.34 -4.16
CA ILE A 376 20.59 -0.04 -3.68
C ILE A 376 22.04 -0.27 -3.27
N GLU A 377 23.01 0.20 -4.06
CA GLU A 377 24.42 0.17 -3.70
C GLU A 377 24.67 1.02 -2.45
N HIS A 378 25.44 0.48 -1.52
CA HIS A 378 25.68 1.07 -0.21
C HIS A 378 27.08 0.71 0.34
N ASP A 379 27.56 1.55 1.26
CA ASP A 379 28.83 1.33 1.95
C ASP A 379 28.79 0.07 2.83
N GLY A 380 29.97 -0.49 3.15
CA GLY A 380 30.05 -1.70 3.98
C GLY A 380 29.67 -2.99 3.24
N SER A 381 29.72 -2.97 1.91
CA SER A 381 29.53 -4.13 1.04
C SER A 381 30.50 -5.28 1.35
N LEU A 382 30.04 -6.54 1.32
CA LEU A 382 30.87 -7.71 1.70
C LEU A 382 32.10 -7.92 0.82
N SER A 383 32.10 -7.42 -0.40
CA SER A 383 33.16 -7.71 -1.38
C SER A 383 33.45 -6.56 -2.34
N ARG A 384 32.94 -5.35 -2.09
CA ARG A 384 33.13 -4.14 -2.91
C ARG A 384 33.71 -3.03 -2.02
N SER A 385 34.45 -2.12 -2.64
CA SER A 385 34.88 -0.90 -1.96
C SER A 385 33.69 0.01 -1.70
N ASP A 386 33.79 0.85 -0.69
CA ASP A 386 32.83 1.94 -0.48
C ASP A 386 33.03 3.01 -1.58
N SER A 387 31.96 3.68 -2.00
CA SER A 387 31.96 4.59 -3.17
C SER A 387 32.93 5.77 -2.99
N ALA A 388 33.03 6.30 -1.77
CA ALA A 388 33.97 7.37 -1.43
C ALA A 388 35.45 6.95 -1.52
N LEU A 389 35.75 5.65 -1.51
CA LEU A 389 37.11 5.11 -1.52
C LEU A 389 37.55 4.59 -2.91
N GLY A 390 36.65 4.56 -3.89
CA GLY A 390 36.97 4.17 -5.27
C GLY A 390 35.92 3.27 -5.92
N ASP A 391 36.35 2.14 -6.46
CA ASP A 391 35.51 1.24 -7.24
C ASP A 391 34.49 0.48 -6.36
N ASN A 392 33.23 0.91 -6.41
CA ASN A 392 32.11 0.35 -5.64
C ASN A 392 31.37 -0.81 -6.33
N HIS A 393 31.86 -1.34 -7.45
CA HIS A 393 31.14 -2.38 -8.19
C HIS A 393 31.96 -3.64 -8.43
N SER A 394 33.25 -3.49 -8.76
CA SER A 394 34.11 -4.64 -9.03
C SER A 394 34.36 -5.47 -7.78
N PHE A 395 34.46 -6.80 -7.95
CA PHE A 395 34.87 -7.68 -6.86
C PHE A 395 36.25 -7.28 -6.33
N ASN A 396 36.33 -7.02 -5.03
CA ASN A 396 37.57 -6.71 -4.33
C ASN A 396 37.97 -7.89 -3.45
N CYS A 397 39.04 -8.58 -3.85
CA CYS A 397 39.53 -9.76 -3.14
C CYS A 397 39.98 -9.44 -1.71
N ALA A 398 40.70 -8.34 -1.49
CA ALA A 398 41.19 -7.98 -0.16
C ALA A 398 40.03 -7.75 0.83
N ILE A 399 38.97 -7.07 0.40
CA ILE A 399 37.76 -6.87 1.23
C ILE A 399 37.08 -8.21 1.50
N TYR A 400 36.82 -9.02 0.46
CA TYR A 400 36.14 -10.29 0.64
C TYR A 400 36.98 -11.31 1.43
N ASP A 401 38.31 -11.25 1.38
CA ASP A 401 39.19 -12.10 2.17
C ASP A 401 39.00 -11.86 3.68
N THR A 402 38.74 -10.61 4.10
CA THR A 402 38.40 -10.31 5.50
C THR A 402 37.07 -10.92 5.94
N VAL A 403 36.08 -10.95 5.05
CA VAL A 403 34.76 -11.54 5.30
C VAL A 403 34.82 -13.07 5.28
N SER A 404 35.44 -13.64 4.24
CA SER A 404 35.54 -15.10 4.05
C SER A 404 36.39 -15.79 5.10
N ALA A 405 37.29 -15.07 5.78
CA ALA A 405 38.02 -15.57 6.95
C ALA A 405 37.09 -16.10 8.07
N PHE A 406 35.86 -15.58 8.16
CA PHE A 406 34.84 -16.10 9.09
C PHE A 406 34.22 -17.41 8.60
N PHE A 407 34.21 -17.67 7.29
CA PHE A 407 33.54 -18.80 6.65
C PHE A 407 34.43 -20.03 6.49
N VAL A 408 35.66 -19.83 6.00
CA VAL A 408 36.54 -20.87 5.43
C VAL A 408 36.91 -22.02 6.37
N LYS A 409 36.74 -21.84 7.68
CA LYS A 409 37.02 -22.89 8.68
C LYS A 409 35.89 -23.93 8.80
N LYS A 410 34.74 -23.71 8.15
CA LYS A 410 33.56 -24.57 8.27
C LYS A 410 33.01 -24.93 6.89
N PRO A 411 32.42 -26.14 6.73
CA PRO A 411 31.79 -26.55 5.48
C PRO A 411 30.52 -25.75 5.18
N THR A 412 29.89 -25.19 6.20
CA THR A 412 28.69 -24.36 6.12
C THR A 412 28.85 -23.06 6.91
N ILE A 413 28.11 -22.04 6.46
CA ILE A 413 28.02 -20.71 7.06
C ILE A 413 26.69 -20.65 7.83
N SER A 414 26.78 -20.80 9.15
CA SER A 414 25.64 -20.57 10.05
C SER A 414 25.23 -19.09 10.05
N ILE A 415 23.98 -18.81 10.41
CA ILE A 415 23.43 -17.44 10.55
C ILE A 415 24.32 -16.58 11.47
N ALA A 416 24.72 -17.10 12.64
CA ALA A 416 25.57 -16.36 13.58
C ALA A 416 26.96 -16.03 13.01
N THR A 417 27.52 -16.93 12.18
CA THR A 417 28.81 -16.68 11.51
C THR A 417 28.66 -15.59 10.44
N ALA A 418 27.58 -15.64 9.65
CA ALA A 418 27.27 -14.62 8.65
C ALA A 418 27.03 -13.24 9.28
N ALA A 419 26.25 -13.18 10.36
CA ALA A 419 25.96 -11.95 11.10
C ALA A 419 27.24 -11.32 11.66
N LYS A 420 28.10 -12.13 12.30
CA LYS A 420 29.40 -11.68 12.81
C LYS A 420 30.31 -11.12 11.70
N ALA A 421 30.36 -11.79 10.55
CA ALA A 421 31.15 -11.34 9.41
C ALA A 421 30.61 -10.00 8.83
N ARG A 422 29.28 -9.85 8.73
CA ARG A 422 28.61 -8.63 8.29
C ARG A 422 28.91 -7.46 9.24
N GLY A 423 28.74 -7.66 10.55
CA GLY A 423 29.04 -6.65 11.57
C GLY A 423 30.51 -6.22 11.55
N ALA A 424 31.43 -7.20 11.44
CA ALA A 424 32.86 -6.90 11.31
C ALA A 424 33.18 -6.08 10.06
N ARG A 425 32.57 -6.39 8.91
CA ARG A 425 32.76 -5.63 7.66
C ARG A 425 32.25 -4.20 7.77
N ILE A 426 31.06 -3.99 8.35
CA ILE A 426 30.48 -2.66 8.56
C ILE A 426 31.38 -1.81 9.46
N ASN A 427 31.87 -2.39 10.56
CA ASN A 427 32.78 -1.69 11.47
C ASN A 427 34.11 -1.32 10.80
N ALA A 428 34.68 -2.23 10.00
CA ALA A 428 35.89 -1.95 9.24
C ALA A 428 35.65 -0.87 8.17
N ALA A 429 34.49 -0.88 7.50
CA ALA A 429 34.10 0.15 6.53
C ALA A 429 34.07 1.53 7.18
N ARG A 430 33.34 1.63 8.29
CA ARG A 430 33.15 2.86 9.06
C ARG A 430 34.47 3.44 9.57
N ALA A 431 35.41 2.58 9.94
CA ALA A 431 36.74 3.01 10.37
C ALA A 431 37.61 3.50 9.21
N ALA A 432 37.45 2.93 8.02
CA ALA A 432 38.27 3.23 6.84
C ALA A 432 37.73 4.38 5.97
N ASN A 433 36.42 4.64 6.01
CA ASN A 433 35.75 5.63 5.17
C ASN A 433 35.23 6.81 6.02
N PRO A 434 35.87 8.00 5.96
CA PRO A 434 35.40 9.18 6.67
C PRO A 434 34.02 9.70 6.21
N ALA A 435 33.58 9.33 5.01
CA ALA A 435 32.30 9.69 4.41
C ALA A 435 31.26 8.55 4.50
N PHE A 436 31.45 7.59 5.41
CA PHE A 436 30.62 6.39 5.53
C PHE A 436 29.14 6.70 5.77
N VAL A 437 28.26 6.26 4.86
CA VAL A 437 26.81 6.40 4.97
C VAL A 437 26.18 5.03 5.22
N PHE A 438 25.51 4.89 6.38
CA PHE A 438 24.84 3.64 6.74
C PHE A 438 23.66 3.92 7.67
N THR A 439 22.50 4.19 7.09
CA THR A 439 21.25 4.43 7.81
C THR A 439 20.51 3.11 8.08
N ALA A 440 19.34 3.18 8.71
CA ALA A 440 18.48 2.02 8.92
C ALA A 440 18.09 1.32 7.59
N ARG A 441 18.02 2.06 6.48
CA ARG A 441 17.72 1.52 5.16
C ARG A 441 18.87 0.66 4.63
N GLU A 442 20.11 1.17 4.67
CA GLU A 442 21.30 0.42 4.22
C GLU A 442 21.57 -0.79 5.13
N ASP A 443 21.35 -0.65 6.44
CA ASP A 443 21.42 -1.79 7.35
C ASP A 443 20.43 -2.88 6.93
N GLN A 444 19.16 -2.52 6.73
CA GLN A 444 18.13 -3.46 6.29
C GLN A 444 18.49 -4.16 4.97
N PHE A 445 18.97 -3.42 3.96
CA PHE A 445 19.43 -4.03 2.71
C PHE A 445 20.59 -5.00 2.94
N SER A 446 21.58 -4.62 3.76
CA SER A 446 22.71 -5.48 4.08
C SER A 446 22.31 -6.80 4.77
N GLN A 447 21.26 -6.77 5.61
CA GLN A 447 20.70 -7.98 6.22
C GLN A 447 20.01 -8.85 5.18
N PHE A 448 19.25 -8.25 4.25
CA PHE A 448 18.61 -8.97 3.16
C PHE A 448 19.60 -9.65 2.20
N GLU A 449 20.68 -8.96 1.83
CA GLU A 449 21.76 -9.55 1.03
C GLU A 449 22.39 -10.77 1.71
N THR A 450 22.59 -10.66 3.03
CA THR A 450 23.15 -11.75 3.83
C THR A 450 22.19 -12.94 3.86
N ALA A 451 20.89 -12.68 4.04
CA ALA A 451 19.84 -13.68 3.98
C ALA A 451 19.74 -14.34 2.60
N LEU A 452 19.90 -13.60 1.51
CA LEU A 452 19.76 -14.12 0.14
C LEU A 452 20.75 -15.23 -0.16
N TYR A 453 22.05 -15.05 0.11
CA TYR A 453 23.01 -16.14 -0.13
C TYR A 453 22.83 -17.30 0.86
N LEU A 454 22.37 -17.01 2.09
CA LEU A 454 22.06 -18.04 3.09
C LEU A 454 20.87 -18.91 2.65
N ALA A 455 19.84 -18.31 2.06
CA ALA A 455 18.66 -19.01 1.57
C ALA A 455 18.95 -19.79 0.29
N VAL A 456 19.65 -19.17 -0.68
CA VAL A 456 19.95 -19.79 -1.98
C VAL A 456 20.91 -20.97 -1.84
N PHE A 457 21.96 -20.83 -1.00
CA PHE A 457 23.01 -21.83 -0.87
C PHE A 457 22.91 -22.69 0.40
N GLY A 458 21.86 -22.51 1.20
CA GLY A 458 21.64 -23.20 2.46
C GLY A 458 20.40 -24.08 2.48
N ARG A 459 19.80 -24.20 3.67
CA ARG A 459 18.64 -25.04 3.98
C ARG A 459 17.43 -24.16 4.36
N GLY A 460 16.88 -23.45 3.38
CA GLY A 460 15.75 -22.55 3.60
C GLY A 460 16.04 -21.51 4.69
N THR A 461 15.14 -21.38 5.67
CA THR A 461 15.29 -20.42 6.79
C THR A 461 16.19 -20.91 7.93
N GLU A 462 16.75 -22.13 7.85
CA GLU A 462 17.81 -22.58 8.78
C GLU A 462 19.15 -21.92 8.48
N GLY A 463 19.32 -21.34 7.29
CA GLY A 463 20.61 -20.84 6.80
C GLY A 463 21.54 -22.00 6.48
N GLU A 464 22.73 -22.03 7.08
CA GLU A 464 23.73 -23.09 6.85
C GLU A 464 24.19 -23.18 5.38
N ALA A 465 24.45 -22.03 4.75
CA ALA A 465 24.90 -22.00 3.37
C ALA A 465 26.22 -22.72 3.18
N ARG A 466 26.35 -23.52 2.13
CA ARG A 466 27.62 -24.19 1.83
C ARG A 466 28.69 -23.16 1.52
N THR A 467 29.74 -23.14 2.32
CA THR A 467 30.83 -22.15 2.23
C THR A 467 31.39 -22.08 0.82
N LYS A 468 31.66 -23.25 0.22
CA LYS A 468 32.25 -23.33 -1.13
C LYS A 468 31.35 -22.72 -2.20
N TRP A 469 30.03 -22.82 -2.07
CA TRP A 469 29.08 -22.24 -3.04
C TRP A 469 29.07 -20.72 -2.96
N VAL A 470 29.08 -20.18 -1.74
CA VAL A 470 29.16 -18.73 -1.50
C VAL A 470 30.48 -18.17 -2.02
N GLU A 471 31.61 -18.85 -1.77
CA GLU A 471 32.91 -18.45 -2.31
C GLU A 471 32.94 -18.39 -3.84
N VAL A 472 32.42 -19.41 -4.51
CA VAL A 472 32.36 -19.44 -5.98
C VAL A 472 31.50 -18.29 -6.52
N MET A 473 30.35 -18.03 -5.90
CA MET A 473 29.46 -16.95 -6.31
C MET A 473 30.13 -15.57 -6.16
N PHE A 474 30.84 -15.31 -5.06
CA PHE A 474 31.53 -14.03 -4.87
C PHE A 474 32.80 -13.89 -5.71
N ARG A 475 33.68 -14.91 -5.71
CA ARG A 475 35.01 -14.83 -6.35
C ARG A 475 34.96 -15.02 -7.86
N GLU A 476 34.05 -15.84 -8.36
CA GLU A 476 33.98 -16.21 -9.77
C GLU A 476 32.73 -15.64 -10.46
N GLU A 477 31.79 -15.05 -9.71
CA GLU A 477 30.49 -14.61 -10.21
C GLU A 477 29.86 -15.69 -11.09
N ARG A 478 29.78 -16.88 -10.51
CA ARG A 478 29.35 -18.12 -11.17
C ARG A 478 28.40 -18.89 -10.27
N LEU A 479 27.40 -19.53 -10.86
CA LEU A 479 26.58 -20.50 -10.15
C LEU A 479 27.40 -21.79 -9.91
N PRO A 480 27.46 -22.31 -8.67
CA PRO A 480 28.36 -23.39 -8.29
C PRO A 480 27.92 -24.80 -8.73
N TYR A 481 27.45 -24.94 -9.97
CA TYR A 481 26.95 -26.23 -10.50
C TYR A 481 28.02 -27.33 -10.48
N LYS A 482 29.30 -26.98 -10.75
CA LYS A 482 30.42 -27.93 -10.67
C LYS A 482 30.68 -28.42 -9.26
N GLU A 483 30.37 -27.59 -8.27
CA GLU A 483 30.48 -27.85 -6.84
C GLU A 483 29.21 -28.52 -6.29
N GLY A 484 28.29 -28.95 -7.16
CA GLY A 484 27.09 -29.70 -6.82
C GLY A 484 25.88 -28.85 -6.44
N PHE A 485 25.92 -27.54 -6.66
CA PHE A 485 24.73 -26.70 -6.54
C PHE A 485 23.65 -27.19 -7.50
N LYS A 486 22.43 -27.21 -7.01
CA LYS A 486 21.23 -27.44 -7.80
C LYS A 486 20.25 -26.35 -7.42
N ARG A 487 19.42 -25.93 -8.38
CA ARG A 487 18.34 -25.00 -8.14
C ARG A 487 17.52 -25.47 -6.93
N PRO A 488 17.23 -24.60 -5.93
CA PRO A 488 16.40 -24.95 -4.80
C PRO A 488 15.08 -25.60 -5.27
N LYS A 489 14.70 -26.71 -4.63
CA LYS A 489 13.46 -27.44 -4.98
C LYS A 489 12.23 -26.66 -4.54
N ASP A 490 12.28 -26.13 -3.32
CA ASP A 490 11.24 -25.30 -2.75
C ASP A 490 11.43 -23.85 -3.20
N VAL A 491 10.32 -23.17 -3.44
CA VAL A 491 10.32 -21.75 -3.82
C VAL A 491 10.82 -20.95 -2.63
N ILE A 492 11.87 -20.14 -2.83
CA ILE A 492 12.34 -19.18 -1.84
C ILE A 492 11.39 -17.98 -1.90
N THR A 493 10.63 -17.77 -0.83
CA THR A 493 9.62 -16.72 -0.75
C THR A 493 10.16 -15.46 -0.08
N ASN A 494 9.42 -14.36 -0.19
CA ASN A 494 9.78 -13.12 0.51
C ASN A 494 9.74 -13.31 2.03
N ASP A 495 8.84 -14.16 2.52
CA ASP A 495 8.71 -14.48 3.93
C ASP A 495 9.96 -15.20 4.45
N ASP A 496 10.52 -16.15 3.69
CA ASP A 496 11.75 -16.86 4.04
C ASP A 496 12.94 -15.89 4.16
N ILE A 497 13.05 -14.97 3.20
CA ILE A 497 14.13 -13.96 3.18
C ILE A 497 13.99 -12.97 4.33
N VAL A 498 12.77 -12.51 4.64
CA VAL A 498 12.49 -11.62 5.78
C VAL A 498 12.78 -12.32 7.11
N GLU A 499 12.34 -13.57 7.27
CA GLU A 499 12.61 -14.36 8.47
C GLU A 499 14.12 -14.50 8.69
N LEU A 500 14.84 -14.90 7.63
CA LEU A 500 16.27 -15.13 7.71
C LEU A 500 17.05 -13.83 7.94
N ALA A 501 16.66 -12.73 7.31
CA ALA A 501 17.25 -11.41 7.57
C ALA A 501 17.03 -10.98 9.03
N GLY A 502 15.84 -11.24 9.59
CA GLY A 502 15.55 -11.02 11.01
C GLY A 502 16.45 -11.85 11.93
N LYS A 503 16.72 -13.11 11.58
CA LYS A 503 17.66 -13.97 12.32
C LYS A 503 19.11 -13.47 12.22
N VAL A 504 19.53 -12.97 11.06
CA VAL A 504 20.87 -12.36 10.90
C VAL A 504 20.97 -11.12 11.79
N ALA A 505 19.98 -10.22 11.74
CA ALA A 505 19.95 -9.02 12.55
C ALA A 505 19.94 -9.32 14.07
N ALA A 506 19.21 -10.34 14.50
CA ALA A 506 19.17 -10.76 15.90
C ALA A 506 20.47 -11.43 16.39
N ALA A 507 21.33 -11.89 15.47
CA ALA A 507 22.59 -12.56 15.77
C ALA A 507 23.83 -11.66 15.56
N ALA A 508 23.62 -10.40 15.12
CA ALA A 508 24.67 -9.44 14.76
C ALA A 508 25.34 -8.79 15.97
#